data_AF-A0A101T1L8-F1
#
_entry.id   AF-A0A101T1L8-F1
#
_cell.length_a   1.000
_cell.length_b   1.000
_cell.length_c   1.000
_cell.angle_alpha   90.00
_cell.angle_beta   90.00
_cell.angle_gamma   90.00
#
_symmetry.space_group_name_H-M   'P 1'
#
loop_
_entity.id
_entity.type
_entity.pdbx_description
1 polymer ?
#
loop_
_entity_poly.entity_id
_entity_poly.type
_entity_poly.pdbx_seq_one_letter_code
_entity_poly.pdbx_strand_id
1 'polypeptide(L)'
;MSKRWKQRPPGSTWGDFGEDDELGRINLLTPEKVLQGVREVEHGITFSLSLPLDYPGGTSLNQRRYPPILRPTEDLQHQQDVFYNIKASEHFSPDLIDVWSDDVVTLWLQYSTQWDSLAHQGAEFDADGDGVAEAIYYNGFRPGADIVGPRPDAKGDGSGSLGFARHLGLEKMAEHGVQGRGVLIDIAHHLGTGFQAVDFKQLQDIMAADDVVVEPGDILLVHTGFATQVLAWEKNPDPVAIHRTAAYLDADDPDLLNWIAESQISAIASDNYAIEGVGVTQAQGPHTLLPLHHLCLFKLGVPMGEMWYLHDLAAWLREHRRTRFLLTAPPLNLPGTQGSPLTPVATV
;
A
#
# COMPACT_ATOMS: atom_id res chain seq x y z
N MET A 1 26.28 -6.37 -14.77
CA MET A 1 24.92 -6.58 -15.32
C MET A 1 24.66 -5.49 -16.36
N SER A 2 23.78 -5.71 -17.33
CA SER A 2 23.45 -4.69 -18.34
C SER A 2 22.45 -3.70 -17.77
N LYS A 3 22.81 -2.42 -17.78
CA LYS A 3 21.93 -1.31 -17.42
C LYS A 3 20.61 -1.37 -18.21
N ARG A 4 19.46 -1.36 -17.53
CA ARG A 4 18.11 -1.51 -18.14
C ARG A 4 17.60 -0.29 -18.91
N TRP A 5 18.27 0.85 -18.75
CA TRP A 5 17.89 2.13 -19.32
C TRP A 5 19.14 2.96 -19.70
N LYS A 6 19.08 3.66 -20.83
CA LYS A 6 20.06 4.69 -21.21
C LYS A 6 19.60 6.08 -20.79
N GLN A 7 18.29 6.30 -20.79
CA GLN A 7 17.63 7.52 -20.31
C GLN A 7 16.76 7.16 -19.11
N ARG A 8 16.71 8.03 -18.10
CA ARG A 8 15.78 7.90 -16.98
C ARG A 8 14.74 9.01 -17.02
N PRO A 9 13.50 8.80 -16.52
CA PRO A 9 12.49 9.84 -16.49
C PRO A 9 13.00 11.09 -15.76
N PRO A 10 12.72 12.32 -16.24
CA PRO A 10 13.16 13.55 -15.56
C PRO A 10 12.65 13.62 -14.11
N GLY A 11 13.55 13.90 -13.17
CA GLY A 11 13.21 13.95 -11.74
C GLY A 11 12.88 12.59 -11.11
N SER A 12 13.26 11.48 -11.75
CA SER A 12 13.19 10.14 -11.14
C SER A 12 14.43 9.85 -10.29
N THR A 13 14.28 8.87 -9.40
CA THR A 13 15.35 8.31 -8.56
C THR A 13 15.99 7.06 -9.17
N TRP A 14 15.72 6.77 -10.46
CA TRP A 14 16.22 5.56 -11.10
C TRP A 14 17.75 5.51 -11.07
N GLY A 15 18.28 4.41 -10.52
CA GLY A 15 19.70 4.19 -10.30
C GLY A 15 20.29 4.83 -9.04
N ASP A 16 19.56 5.67 -8.29
CA ASP A 16 20.09 6.34 -7.11
C ASP A 16 20.42 5.35 -5.98
N PHE A 17 19.67 4.25 -5.88
CA PHE A 17 19.91 3.13 -4.96
C PHE A 17 20.63 1.94 -5.62
N GLY A 18 21.10 2.10 -6.86
CA GLY A 18 21.71 1.05 -7.66
C GLY A 18 20.84 0.63 -8.85
N GLU A 19 21.49 0.09 -9.88
CA GLU A 19 20.79 -0.28 -11.12
C GLU A 19 19.78 -1.39 -10.86
N ASP A 20 20.09 -2.39 -10.02
CA ASP A 20 19.24 -3.53 -9.66
C ASP A 20 18.36 -3.31 -8.43
N ASP A 21 18.17 -2.06 -8.00
CA ASP A 21 17.28 -1.74 -6.89
C ASP A 21 15.81 -2.05 -7.22
N GLU A 22 15.15 -2.71 -6.27
CA GLU A 22 13.74 -3.09 -6.31
C GLU A 22 12.94 -2.51 -5.12
N LEU A 23 13.59 -1.82 -4.19
CA LEU A 23 13.00 -1.28 -2.97
C LEU A 23 12.67 0.21 -3.06
N GLY A 24 13.34 0.96 -3.93
CA GLY A 24 13.17 2.39 -4.04
C GLY A 24 13.47 3.10 -2.71
N ARG A 25 12.59 4.00 -2.28
CA ARG A 25 12.80 4.79 -1.05
C ARG A 25 12.60 4.00 0.24
N ILE A 26 12.20 2.74 0.18
CA ILE A 26 12.29 1.85 1.35
C ILE A 26 13.75 1.72 1.81
N ASN A 27 14.74 1.86 0.91
CA ASN A 27 16.16 1.91 1.27
C ASN A 27 16.52 3.05 2.25
N LEU A 28 15.67 4.07 2.41
CA LEU A 28 15.87 5.15 3.39
C LEU A 28 15.47 4.76 4.83
N LEU A 29 14.82 3.60 5.01
CA LEU A 29 14.53 3.01 6.33
C LEU A 29 15.77 2.31 6.90
N THR A 30 16.81 3.09 7.19
CA THR A 30 18.06 2.57 7.76
C THR A 30 17.89 2.17 9.24
N PRO A 31 18.86 1.44 9.83
CA PRO A 31 18.85 1.16 11.27
C PRO A 31 18.72 2.41 12.14
N GLU A 32 19.32 3.54 11.73
CA GLU A 32 19.20 4.82 12.41
C GLU A 32 17.77 5.37 12.37
N LYS A 33 17.08 5.22 11.23
CA LYS A 33 15.68 5.62 11.06
C LYS A 33 14.75 4.72 11.89
N VAL A 34 15.02 3.43 11.99
CA VAL A 34 14.33 2.52 12.92
C VAL A 34 14.50 3.00 14.36
N LEU A 35 15.73 3.29 14.79
CA LEU A 35 16.01 3.82 16.13
C LEU A 35 15.34 5.17 16.38
N GLN A 36 15.18 6.01 15.35
CA GLN A 36 14.42 7.26 15.46
C GLN A 36 12.94 6.98 15.75
N GLY A 37 12.33 6.01 15.07
CA GLY A 37 10.96 5.56 15.36
C GLY A 37 10.85 4.96 16.76
N VAL A 38 11.79 4.11 17.18
CA VAL A 38 11.80 3.49 18.52
C VAL A 38 11.83 4.54 19.64
N ARG A 39 12.53 5.67 19.44
CA ARG A 39 12.55 6.78 20.41
C ARG A 39 11.21 7.49 20.56
N GLU A 40 10.29 7.33 19.62
CA GLU A 40 8.92 7.84 19.74
C GLU A 40 8.03 6.93 20.62
N VAL A 41 8.52 5.79 21.11
CA VAL A 41 7.75 4.91 22.00
C VAL A 41 7.96 5.34 23.45
N GLU A 42 7.03 6.13 23.97
CA GLU A 42 7.03 6.66 25.34
C GLU A 42 5.94 6.01 26.20
N HIS A 43 4.84 5.54 25.60
CA HIS A 43 3.68 5.02 26.31
C HIS A 43 3.49 3.50 26.16
N GLY A 44 4.06 2.88 25.12
CA GLY A 44 3.90 1.47 24.83
C GLY A 44 2.50 1.09 24.36
N ILE A 45 1.74 2.06 23.84
CA ILE A 45 0.37 1.84 23.33
C ILE A 45 0.46 1.49 21.85
N THR A 46 -0.22 0.43 21.44
CA THR A 46 -0.24 -0.05 20.05
C THR A 46 -1.60 0.22 19.40
N PHE A 47 -1.57 0.69 18.16
CA PHE A 47 -2.75 0.88 17.31
C PHE A 47 -2.65 -0.03 16.09
N SER A 48 -3.67 -0.85 15.86
CA SER A 48 -3.82 -1.55 14.58
C SER A 48 -4.38 -0.59 13.54
N LEU A 49 -3.64 -0.39 12.45
CA LEU A 49 -4.02 0.54 11.39
C LEU A 49 -4.71 -0.18 10.21
N SER A 50 -5.36 -1.30 10.50
CA SER A 50 -5.94 -2.21 9.52
C SER A 50 -7.45 -2.20 9.62
N LEU A 51 -8.12 -2.01 8.50
CA LEU A 51 -9.52 -2.39 8.37
C LEU A 51 -9.63 -3.92 8.39
N PRO A 52 -10.74 -4.49 8.90
CA PRO A 52 -11.01 -5.89 8.66
C PRO A 52 -11.04 -6.15 7.15
N LEU A 53 -10.42 -7.24 6.70
CA LEU A 53 -10.19 -7.49 5.27
C LEU A 53 -11.47 -7.62 4.43
N ASP A 54 -12.63 -7.77 5.06
CA ASP A 54 -13.93 -7.82 4.38
C ASP A 54 -14.64 -6.46 4.29
N TYR A 55 -13.99 -5.37 4.70
CA TYR A 55 -14.38 -4.00 4.36
C TYR A 55 -13.71 -3.55 3.05
N PRO A 56 -14.40 -2.74 2.22
CA PRO A 56 -15.64 -1.99 2.50
C PRO A 56 -16.93 -2.79 2.37
N GLY A 57 -16.89 -4.08 2.05
CA GLY A 57 -18.05 -4.88 1.71
C GLY A 57 -18.49 -4.69 0.25
N GLY A 58 -19.05 -5.75 -0.33
CA GLY A 58 -19.44 -5.76 -1.74
C GLY A 58 -18.30 -5.37 -2.69
N THR A 59 -18.66 -4.77 -3.83
CA THR A 59 -17.72 -4.36 -4.89
C THR A 59 -17.95 -2.91 -5.37
N SER A 60 -18.67 -2.10 -4.58
CA SER A 60 -19.04 -0.72 -4.95
C SER A 60 -17.83 0.19 -5.18
N LEU A 61 -16.75 -0.02 -4.43
CA LEU A 61 -15.49 0.73 -4.57
C LEU A 61 -14.71 0.31 -5.81
N ASN A 62 -14.70 -1.00 -6.14
CA ASN A 62 -14.08 -1.53 -7.34
C ASN A 62 -14.78 -2.82 -7.78
N GLN A 63 -15.43 -2.80 -8.94
CA GLN A 63 -16.23 -3.92 -9.45
C GLN A 63 -15.42 -5.21 -9.72
N ARG A 64 -14.08 -5.14 -9.68
CA ARG A 64 -13.19 -6.28 -9.96
C ARG A 64 -12.55 -6.86 -8.69
N ARG A 65 -12.73 -6.23 -7.53
CA ARG A 65 -12.13 -6.62 -6.25
C ARG A 65 -13.24 -7.04 -5.29
N TYR A 66 -13.12 -8.22 -4.69
CA TYR A 66 -14.16 -8.84 -3.86
C TYR A 66 -13.66 -9.04 -2.41
N PRO A 67 -14.59 -9.10 -1.44
CA PRO A 67 -14.25 -9.51 -0.08
C PRO A 67 -13.56 -10.89 -0.05
N PRO A 68 -12.73 -11.19 0.98
CA PRO A 68 -12.14 -12.49 1.18
C PRO A 68 -13.17 -13.62 1.15
N ILE A 69 -12.83 -14.74 0.50
CA ILE A 69 -13.69 -15.93 0.45
C ILE A 69 -12.99 -17.06 1.21
N LEU A 70 -13.52 -17.40 2.39
CA LEU A 70 -13.06 -18.51 3.22
C LEU A 70 -13.66 -19.84 2.75
N ARG A 71 -12.85 -20.90 2.80
CA ARG A 71 -13.24 -22.29 2.56
C ARG A 71 -12.50 -23.19 3.54
N PRO A 72 -13.03 -24.36 3.93
CA PRO A 72 -12.25 -25.34 4.68
C PRO A 72 -11.09 -25.89 3.82
N THR A 73 -10.03 -26.35 4.48
CA THR A 73 -8.94 -27.09 3.82
C THR A 73 -9.45 -28.41 3.25
N GLU A 74 -9.10 -28.67 1.99
CA GLU A 74 -9.50 -29.87 1.26
C GLU A 74 -8.38 -30.94 1.25
N ASP A 75 -8.76 -32.22 1.13
CA ASP A 75 -7.80 -33.29 0.83
C ASP A 75 -7.38 -33.30 -0.66
N LEU A 76 -6.50 -34.25 -1.03
CA LEU A 76 -6.05 -34.45 -2.42
C LEU A 76 -7.18 -34.91 -3.38
N GLN A 77 -8.39 -35.16 -2.88
CA GLN A 77 -9.59 -35.51 -3.63
C GLN A 77 -10.65 -34.39 -3.58
N HIS A 78 -10.30 -33.20 -3.09
CA HIS A 78 -11.18 -32.05 -2.94
C HIS A 78 -12.36 -32.26 -1.98
N GLN A 79 -12.23 -33.17 -1.00
CA GLN A 79 -13.23 -33.33 0.06
C GLN A 79 -13.02 -32.24 1.12
N GLN A 80 -14.09 -31.52 1.47
CA GLN A 80 -14.06 -30.34 2.34
C GLN A 80 -14.18 -30.66 3.84
N ASP A 81 -14.58 -31.88 4.18
CA ASP A 81 -14.87 -32.29 5.56
C ASP A 81 -13.65 -32.87 6.28
N VAL A 82 -12.47 -32.93 5.66
CA VAL A 82 -11.30 -33.66 6.20
C VAL A 82 -10.45 -32.88 7.22
N PHE A 83 -10.61 -31.56 7.34
CA PHE A 83 -9.82 -30.73 8.26
C PHE A 83 -10.62 -29.61 8.93
N TYR A 84 -11.96 -29.65 8.94
CA TYR A 84 -12.79 -28.61 9.57
C TYR A 84 -13.72 -29.20 10.65
N ASN A 85 -13.53 -28.80 11.90
CA ASN A 85 -14.18 -29.39 13.08
C ASN A 85 -13.95 -30.91 13.24
N ILE A 86 -12.77 -31.40 12.86
CA ILE A 86 -12.42 -32.82 12.94
C ILE A 86 -12.15 -33.21 14.38
N LYS A 87 -12.98 -34.09 14.94
CA LYS A 87 -12.75 -34.68 16.25
C LYS A 87 -11.81 -35.88 16.13
N ALA A 88 -10.66 -35.78 16.77
CA ALA A 88 -9.67 -36.86 16.69
C ALA A 88 -10.21 -38.20 17.24
N SER A 89 -11.16 -38.15 18.18
CA SER A 89 -11.87 -39.31 18.73
C SER A 89 -12.64 -40.15 17.70
N GLU A 90 -13.18 -39.48 16.67
CA GLU A 90 -14.06 -40.10 15.68
C GLU A 90 -13.26 -40.62 14.47
N HIS A 91 -12.09 -40.04 14.20
CA HIS A 91 -11.30 -40.32 13.01
C HIS A 91 -10.01 -41.12 13.25
N PHE A 92 -9.43 -41.07 14.46
CA PHE A 92 -8.14 -41.72 14.74
C PHE A 92 -8.17 -42.67 15.95
N SER A 93 -8.61 -42.20 17.13
CA SER A 93 -8.67 -43.04 18.34
C SER A 93 -9.62 -42.46 19.38
N PRO A 94 -10.50 -43.28 20.01
CA PRO A 94 -11.50 -42.80 20.98
C PRO A 94 -10.90 -42.16 22.25
N ASP A 95 -9.62 -42.38 22.52
CA ASP A 95 -8.92 -41.79 23.66
C ASP A 95 -8.43 -40.35 23.41
N LEU A 96 -8.50 -39.87 22.16
CA LEU A 96 -8.09 -38.50 21.79
C LEU A 96 -9.22 -37.50 22.07
N ILE A 97 -8.85 -36.28 22.46
CA ILE A 97 -9.80 -35.19 22.79
C ILE A 97 -9.63 -33.96 21.89
N ASP A 98 -8.69 -34.02 20.94
CA ASP A 98 -8.38 -32.90 20.06
C ASP A 98 -9.47 -32.66 19.02
N VAL A 99 -9.64 -31.39 18.64
CA VAL A 99 -10.49 -30.95 17.53
C VAL A 99 -9.68 -30.01 16.64
N TRP A 100 -9.65 -30.28 15.32
CA TRP A 100 -8.90 -29.48 14.35
C TRP A 100 -9.80 -28.71 13.38
N SER A 101 -9.34 -27.54 12.96
CA SER A 101 -10.04 -26.69 12.00
C SER A 101 -9.04 -25.84 11.20
N ASP A 102 -8.83 -26.20 9.94
CA ASP A 102 -7.97 -25.51 9.00
C ASP A 102 -8.81 -24.93 7.85
N ASP A 103 -8.40 -23.76 7.35
CA ASP A 103 -9.07 -23.03 6.29
C ASP A 103 -8.13 -22.54 5.19
N VAL A 104 -8.73 -22.16 4.07
CA VAL A 104 -8.14 -21.59 2.87
C VAL A 104 -8.89 -20.31 2.55
N VAL A 105 -8.18 -19.28 2.07
CA VAL A 105 -8.78 -18.00 1.69
C VAL A 105 -8.41 -17.61 0.26
N THR A 106 -9.39 -17.11 -0.50
CA THR A 106 -9.14 -16.34 -1.73
C THR A 106 -9.13 -14.86 -1.39
N LEU A 107 -8.04 -14.17 -1.75
CA LEU A 107 -7.85 -12.74 -1.49
C LEU A 107 -7.73 -11.96 -2.79
N TRP A 108 -8.32 -10.76 -2.81
CA TRP A 108 -7.96 -9.71 -3.75
C TRP A 108 -7.03 -8.75 -3.03
N LEU A 109 -5.77 -8.73 -3.43
CA LEU A 109 -4.68 -8.11 -2.65
C LEU A 109 -4.83 -6.59 -2.49
N GLN A 110 -5.64 -5.95 -3.33
CA GLN A 110 -5.93 -4.52 -3.30
C GLN A 110 -7.36 -4.20 -2.83
N TYR A 111 -7.99 -5.08 -2.06
CA TYR A 111 -9.39 -4.92 -1.64
C TYR A 111 -9.58 -4.04 -0.40
N SER A 112 -8.74 -4.21 0.62
CA SER A 112 -8.84 -3.55 1.93
C SER A 112 -7.53 -2.82 2.26
N THR A 113 -7.18 -2.60 3.52
CA THR A 113 -5.87 -2.02 3.90
C THR A 113 -4.72 -2.74 3.20
N GLN A 114 -3.93 -2.00 2.42
CA GLN A 114 -2.93 -2.59 1.53
C GLN A 114 -1.65 -1.77 1.41
N TRP A 115 -0.63 -2.42 0.86
CA TRP A 115 0.48 -1.81 0.14
C TRP A 115 0.35 -2.12 -1.36
N ASP A 116 0.73 -1.15 -2.18
CA ASP A 116 0.99 -1.30 -3.61
C ASP A 116 2.49 -1.32 -3.88
N SER A 117 2.90 -2.30 -4.69
CA SER A 117 4.30 -2.48 -5.08
C SER A 117 4.69 -1.51 -6.20
N LEU A 118 5.99 -1.38 -6.44
CA LEU A 118 6.52 -0.58 -7.56
C LEU A 118 6.16 -1.15 -8.94
N ALA A 119 5.58 -2.36 -8.99
CA ALA A 119 4.98 -2.97 -10.18
C ALA A 119 3.44 -2.83 -10.25
N HIS A 120 2.79 -2.18 -9.26
CA HIS A 120 1.36 -1.89 -9.31
C HIS A 120 1.02 -0.94 -10.47
N GLN A 121 1.89 0.05 -10.72
CA GLN A 121 1.74 0.98 -11.83
C GLN A 121 3.09 1.25 -12.51
N GLY A 122 3.11 1.07 -13.83
CA GLY A 122 4.19 1.49 -14.72
C GLY A 122 3.78 2.66 -15.61
N ALA A 123 4.60 2.97 -16.61
CA ALA A 123 4.29 3.95 -17.63
C ALA A 123 4.92 3.56 -18.98
N GLU A 124 4.52 4.23 -20.05
CA GLU A 124 5.24 4.16 -21.32
C GLU A 124 6.36 5.21 -21.32
N PHE A 125 7.61 4.78 -21.54
CA PHE A 125 8.77 5.66 -21.53
C PHE A 125 9.87 5.15 -22.47
N ASP A 126 10.53 6.05 -23.20
CA ASP A 126 11.67 5.75 -24.06
C ASP A 126 12.94 5.62 -23.20
N ALA A 127 13.10 4.45 -22.59
CA ALA A 127 14.20 4.17 -21.67
C ALA A 127 15.53 3.95 -22.39
N ASP A 128 15.53 3.51 -23.65
CA ASP A 128 16.75 3.17 -24.39
C ASP A 128 17.21 4.27 -25.37
N GLY A 129 16.39 5.30 -25.55
CA GLY A 129 16.67 6.52 -26.30
C GLY A 129 16.50 6.38 -27.81
N ASP A 130 15.68 5.44 -28.27
CA ASP A 130 15.47 5.16 -29.69
C ASP A 130 14.30 5.95 -30.32
N GLY A 131 13.57 6.72 -29.50
CA GLY A 131 12.41 7.52 -29.90
C GLY A 131 11.07 6.79 -29.75
N VAL A 132 11.04 5.56 -29.22
CA VAL A 132 9.84 4.75 -29.02
C VAL A 132 9.61 4.54 -27.52
N ALA A 133 8.44 4.95 -27.04
CA ALA A 133 8.05 4.69 -25.66
C ALA A 133 7.64 3.23 -25.47
N GLU A 134 8.15 2.58 -24.42
CA GLU A 134 7.84 1.20 -24.08
C GLU A 134 7.19 1.10 -22.71
N ALA A 135 6.29 0.14 -22.52
CA ALA A 135 5.74 -0.16 -21.20
C ALA A 135 6.85 -0.61 -20.25
N ILE A 136 7.03 0.10 -19.14
CA ILE A 136 8.12 -0.09 -18.20
C ILE A 136 7.70 0.30 -16.78
N TYR A 137 8.34 -0.29 -15.78
CA TYR A 137 8.15 -0.04 -14.36
C TYR A 137 9.37 0.68 -13.77
N TYR A 138 9.31 0.97 -12.47
CA TYR A 138 10.41 1.58 -11.71
C TYR A 138 11.77 0.96 -12.06
N ASN A 139 12.80 1.80 -12.15
CA ASN A 139 14.20 1.42 -12.44
C ASN A 139 14.42 0.59 -13.73
N GLY A 140 13.45 0.62 -14.64
CA GLY A 140 13.56 0.03 -15.97
C GLY A 140 13.12 -1.44 -16.08
N PHE A 141 12.47 -2.01 -15.07
CA PHE A 141 11.91 -3.37 -15.15
C PHE A 141 10.74 -3.43 -16.14
N ARG A 142 10.55 -4.56 -16.82
CA ARG A 142 9.65 -4.67 -17.98
C ARG A 142 8.54 -5.72 -17.81
N PRO A 143 7.32 -5.43 -18.31
CA PRO A 143 6.28 -6.44 -18.43
C PRO A 143 6.72 -7.57 -19.39
N GLY A 144 6.24 -8.78 -19.14
CA GLY A 144 6.53 -9.97 -19.94
C GLY A 144 7.88 -10.64 -19.64
N ALA A 145 8.87 -9.91 -19.15
CA ALA A 145 10.18 -10.41 -18.73
C ALA A 145 10.30 -10.50 -17.19
N ASP A 146 10.04 -9.38 -16.51
CA ASP A 146 10.21 -9.21 -15.07
C ASP A 146 8.88 -9.38 -14.34
N ILE A 147 7.82 -8.78 -14.87
CA ILE A 147 6.43 -8.99 -14.41
C ILE A 147 5.78 -9.89 -15.45
N VAL A 148 5.63 -11.19 -15.14
CA VAL A 148 5.20 -12.21 -16.10
C VAL A 148 3.74 -12.60 -15.92
N GLY A 149 3.05 -12.83 -17.03
CA GLY A 149 1.63 -13.16 -17.07
C GLY A 149 0.80 -12.09 -17.78
N PRO A 150 -0.51 -12.33 -18.00
CA PRO A 150 -1.23 -13.55 -17.63
C PRO A 150 -0.89 -14.72 -18.59
N ARG A 151 -0.42 -15.86 -18.05
CA ARG A 151 -0.20 -17.10 -18.82
C ARG A 151 -0.17 -18.32 -17.88
N PRO A 152 -0.48 -19.54 -18.38
CA PRO A 152 -0.29 -20.76 -17.59
C PRO A 152 1.14 -20.87 -17.07
N ASP A 153 1.28 -21.21 -15.78
CA ASP A 153 2.56 -21.37 -15.09
C ASP A 153 3.53 -20.19 -15.34
N ALA A 154 3.03 -18.96 -15.16
CA ALA A 154 3.81 -17.75 -15.37
C ALA A 154 5.11 -17.75 -14.53
N LYS A 155 5.04 -18.28 -13.31
CA LYS A 155 6.17 -18.46 -12.38
C LYS A 155 7.19 -19.49 -12.89
N GLY A 156 6.74 -20.55 -13.56
CA GLY A 156 7.59 -21.59 -14.14
C GLY A 156 8.04 -22.66 -13.14
N ASP A 157 7.29 -22.86 -12.07
CA ASP A 157 7.59 -23.82 -11.00
C ASP A 157 6.51 -24.90 -10.82
N GLY A 158 5.50 -24.92 -11.70
CA GLY A 158 4.40 -25.87 -11.62
C GLY A 158 3.34 -25.53 -10.56
N SER A 159 3.44 -24.37 -9.89
CA SER A 159 2.43 -23.91 -8.92
C SER A 159 1.07 -23.57 -9.55
N GLY A 160 1.02 -23.43 -10.88
CA GLY A 160 -0.18 -22.99 -11.59
C GLY A 160 -0.43 -21.48 -11.51
N SER A 161 0.51 -20.71 -10.95
CA SER A 161 0.41 -19.25 -10.87
C SER A 161 0.24 -18.63 -12.26
N LEU A 162 -0.84 -17.86 -12.46
CA LEU A 162 -1.15 -17.24 -13.76
C LEU A 162 -0.44 -15.91 -14.00
N GLY A 163 0.12 -15.31 -12.95
CA GLY A 163 0.98 -14.14 -12.98
C GLY A 163 2.02 -14.22 -11.86
N PHE A 164 3.15 -13.56 -12.05
CA PHE A 164 4.24 -13.53 -11.07
C PHE A 164 5.17 -12.34 -11.34
N ALA A 165 5.48 -11.55 -10.32
CA ALA A 165 6.60 -10.61 -10.37
C ALA A 165 7.90 -11.34 -10.01
N ARG A 166 8.82 -11.47 -10.95
CA ARG A 166 10.21 -11.92 -10.67
C ARG A 166 11.02 -10.81 -10.00
N HIS A 167 10.66 -9.57 -10.31
CA HIS A 167 11.20 -8.36 -9.73
C HIS A 167 10.08 -7.40 -9.35
N LEU A 168 10.33 -6.51 -8.38
CA LEU A 168 9.39 -5.54 -7.82
C LEU A 168 8.19 -6.16 -7.09
N GLY A 169 8.33 -7.43 -6.66
CA GLY A 169 7.37 -8.09 -5.80
C GLY A 169 7.48 -7.60 -4.35
N LEU A 170 6.37 -7.61 -3.61
CA LEU A 170 6.33 -7.13 -2.23
C LEU A 170 7.12 -7.98 -1.23
N GLU A 171 7.59 -9.17 -1.60
CA GLU A 171 8.50 -9.97 -0.77
C GLU A 171 9.77 -9.19 -0.41
N LYS A 172 10.25 -8.29 -1.28
CA LYS A 172 11.41 -7.44 -0.98
C LYS A 172 11.14 -6.50 0.20
N MET A 173 9.95 -5.90 0.22
CA MET A 173 9.50 -5.09 1.35
C MET A 173 9.29 -5.94 2.60
N ALA A 174 8.71 -7.15 2.47
CA ALA A 174 8.53 -8.06 3.59
C ALA A 174 9.87 -8.49 4.23
N GLU A 175 10.87 -8.81 3.41
CA GLU A 175 12.24 -9.14 3.83
C GLU A 175 12.93 -7.97 4.56
N HIS A 176 12.68 -6.74 4.11
CA HIS A 176 13.17 -5.53 4.79
C HIS A 176 12.49 -5.32 6.15
N GLY A 177 11.23 -5.73 6.30
CA GLY A 177 10.45 -5.59 7.54
C GLY A 177 9.70 -4.27 7.72
N VAL A 178 9.86 -3.31 6.78
CA VAL A 178 9.19 -1.99 6.74
C VAL A 178 8.90 -1.43 8.14
N GLN A 179 9.95 -1.08 8.86
CA GLN A 179 9.88 -0.52 10.19
C GLN A 179 10.65 0.79 10.25
N GLY A 180 10.11 1.80 10.93
CA GLY A 180 10.70 3.12 10.97
C GLY A 180 9.85 4.12 11.72
N ARG A 181 10.18 5.40 11.59
CA ARG A 181 9.33 6.46 12.12
C ARG A 181 8.18 6.75 11.17
N GLY A 182 6.96 6.64 11.67
CA GLY A 182 5.77 7.17 11.02
C GLY A 182 5.54 8.63 11.43
N VAL A 183 5.02 9.43 10.50
CA VAL A 183 4.54 10.79 10.76
C VAL A 183 3.13 10.94 10.18
N LEU A 184 2.20 11.49 10.95
CA LEU A 184 0.80 11.63 10.55
C LEU A 184 0.41 13.09 10.34
N ILE A 185 -0.26 13.37 9.22
CA ILE A 185 -0.93 14.64 8.93
C ILE A 185 -2.44 14.42 9.02
N ASP A 186 -3.10 15.13 9.94
CA ASP A 186 -4.53 14.96 10.23
C ASP A 186 -5.41 15.94 9.43
N ILE A 187 -5.55 15.70 8.12
CA ILE A 187 -6.38 16.53 7.24
C ILE A 187 -7.84 16.56 7.70
N ALA A 188 -8.36 15.42 8.15
CA ALA A 188 -9.75 15.29 8.61
C ALA A 188 -10.08 16.24 9.77
N HIS A 189 -9.14 16.47 10.68
CA HIS A 189 -9.32 17.39 11.81
C HIS A 189 -9.51 18.85 11.36
N HIS A 190 -8.77 19.28 10.34
CA HIS A 190 -8.77 20.68 9.89
C HIS A 190 -9.84 20.97 8.86
N LEU A 191 -10.08 20.04 7.93
CA LEU A 191 -10.95 20.26 6.76
C LEU A 191 -12.26 19.47 6.80
N GLY A 192 -12.43 18.61 7.81
CA GLY A 192 -13.55 17.66 7.89
C GLY A 192 -13.44 16.52 6.87
N THR A 193 -14.52 15.76 6.72
CA THR A 193 -14.56 14.54 5.90
C THR A 193 -15.27 14.72 4.54
N GLY A 194 -15.45 15.98 4.11
CA GLY A 194 -16.03 16.31 2.81
C GLY A 194 -15.09 15.97 1.66
N PHE A 195 -15.66 15.67 0.49
CA PHE A 195 -14.87 15.42 -0.72
C PHE A 195 -14.29 16.71 -1.27
N GLN A 196 -12.96 16.84 -1.19
CA GLN A 196 -12.22 18.02 -1.64
C GLN A 196 -10.76 17.66 -1.94
N ALA A 197 -10.19 18.35 -2.92
CA ALA A 197 -8.76 18.33 -3.16
C ALA A 197 -8.03 19.14 -2.07
N VAL A 198 -6.83 18.71 -1.72
CA VAL A 198 -5.93 19.39 -0.79
C VAL A 198 -4.64 19.72 -1.53
N ASP A 199 -4.44 21.00 -1.81
CA ASP A 199 -3.22 21.53 -2.41
C ASP A 199 -2.08 21.61 -1.38
N PHE A 200 -0.87 21.90 -1.85
CA PHE A 200 0.31 22.00 -0.99
C PHE A 200 0.21 23.13 0.02
N LYS A 201 -0.42 24.24 -0.35
CA LYS A 201 -0.56 25.38 0.56
C LYS A 201 -1.43 24.99 1.76
N GLN A 202 -2.55 24.32 1.52
CA GLN A 202 -3.41 23.80 2.58
C GLN A 202 -2.68 22.74 3.41
N LEU A 203 -1.96 21.82 2.78
CA LEU A 203 -1.17 20.81 3.48
C LEU A 203 -0.10 21.46 4.39
N GLN A 204 0.58 22.49 3.88
CA GLN A 204 1.58 23.26 4.62
C GLN A 204 0.96 24.02 5.81
N ASP A 205 -0.20 24.65 5.62
CA ASP A 205 -0.92 25.33 6.69
C ASP A 205 -1.31 24.33 7.81
N ILE A 206 -1.76 23.12 7.44
CA ILE A 206 -2.09 22.04 8.40
C ILE A 206 -0.85 21.57 9.14
N MET A 207 0.25 21.27 8.43
CA MET A 207 1.51 20.87 9.07
C MET A 207 2.02 21.94 10.03
N ALA A 208 1.91 23.23 9.67
CA ALA A 208 2.29 24.33 10.54
C ALA A 208 1.38 24.48 11.76
N ALA A 209 0.08 24.20 11.63
CA ALA A 209 -0.87 24.27 12.74
C ALA A 209 -0.66 23.16 13.79
N ASP A 210 -0.24 21.98 13.34
CA ASP A 210 -0.04 20.78 14.18
C ASP A 210 1.44 20.53 14.55
N ASP A 211 2.34 21.47 14.21
CA ASP A 211 3.80 21.31 14.36
C ASP A 211 4.35 20.01 13.74
N VAL A 212 3.76 19.59 12.61
CA VAL A 212 4.22 18.41 11.86
C VAL A 212 5.49 18.75 11.10
N VAL A 213 6.53 17.94 11.31
CA VAL A 213 7.77 18.00 10.55
C VAL A 213 8.03 16.62 9.94
N VAL A 214 8.01 16.56 8.61
CA VAL A 214 8.40 15.39 7.81
C VAL A 214 9.89 15.45 7.54
N GLU A 215 10.63 14.39 7.87
CA GLU A 215 12.07 14.29 7.62
C GLU A 215 12.40 13.14 6.65
N PRO A 216 13.56 13.18 5.97
CA PRO A 216 13.99 12.11 5.07
C PRO A 216 13.94 10.73 5.73
N GLY A 217 13.34 9.75 5.03
CA GLY A 217 13.14 8.38 5.49
C GLY A 217 11.93 8.16 6.40
N ASP A 218 11.10 9.18 6.66
CA ASP A 218 9.84 8.96 7.35
C ASP A 218 8.82 8.22 6.47
N ILE A 219 7.93 7.47 7.10
CA ILE A 219 6.73 6.93 6.46
C ILE A 219 5.59 7.93 6.72
N LEU A 220 5.09 8.55 5.64
CA LEU A 220 4.07 9.59 5.73
C LEU A 220 2.67 8.98 5.75
N LEU A 221 1.86 9.33 6.73
CA LEU A 221 0.46 8.91 6.85
C LEU A 221 -0.45 10.13 6.73
N VAL A 222 -1.46 10.03 5.87
CA VAL A 222 -2.44 11.09 5.61
C VAL A 222 -3.81 10.62 6.11
N HIS A 223 -4.34 11.29 7.13
CA HIS A 223 -5.66 10.96 7.69
C HIS A 223 -6.74 11.90 7.12
N THR A 224 -7.70 11.33 6.41
CA THR A 224 -8.76 12.02 5.66
C THR A 224 -10.17 11.74 6.22
N GLY A 225 -10.31 10.69 7.02
CA GLY A 225 -11.56 10.22 7.62
C GLY A 225 -12.33 9.21 6.77
N PHE A 226 -11.82 8.83 5.59
CA PHE A 226 -12.49 7.91 4.66
C PHE A 226 -12.74 6.52 5.27
N ALA A 227 -11.71 5.88 5.83
CA ALA A 227 -11.84 4.55 6.43
C ALA A 227 -12.86 4.51 7.58
N THR A 228 -12.98 5.61 8.33
CA THR A 228 -14.00 5.77 9.38
C THR A 228 -15.41 5.73 8.79
N GLN A 229 -15.63 6.42 7.66
CA GLN A 229 -16.91 6.38 6.95
C GLN A 229 -17.17 5.00 6.33
N VAL A 230 -16.14 4.31 5.85
CA VAL A 230 -16.25 2.92 5.36
C VAL A 230 -16.74 1.97 6.46
N LEU A 231 -16.20 2.08 7.68
CA LEU A 231 -16.67 1.29 8.81
C LEU A 231 -18.13 1.59 9.15
N ALA A 232 -18.51 2.87 9.13
CA ALA A 232 -19.87 3.33 9.43
C ALA A 232 -20.94 2.85 8.42
N TRP A 233 -20.53 2.43 7.21
CA TRP A 233 -21.44 1.80 6.25
C TRP A 233 -21.70 0.31 6.50
N GLU A 234 -21.04 -0.30 7.49
CA GLU A 234 -21.30 -1.69 7.92
C GLU A 234 -21.31 -2.70 6.75
N LYS A 235 -20.29 -2.61 5.88
CA LYS A 235 -20.13 -3.47 4.69
C LYS A 235 -21.17 -3.27 3.57
N ASN A 236 -21.96 -2.19 3.65
CA ASN A 236 -22.97 -1.83 2.67
C ASN A 236 -22.83 -0.36 2.22
N PRO A 237 -21.73 0.01 1.56
CA PRO A 237 -21.47 1.38 1.16
C PRO A 237 -22.44 1.87 0.08
N ASP A 238 -22.84 3.13 0.17
CA ASP A 238 -23.54 3.78 -0.92
C ASP A 238 -22.62 3.85 -2.16
N PRO A 239 -23.07 3.35 -3.33
CA PRO A 239 -22.22 3.17 -4.50
C PRO A 239 -21.81 4.48 -5.18
N VAL A 240 -22.40 5.62 -4.81
CA VAL A 240 -22.01 6.95 -5.30
C VAL A 240 -21.18 7.66 -4.26
N ALA A 241 -21.61 7.66 -2.99
CA ALA A 241 -20.94 8.37 -1.92
C ALA A 241 -19.53 7.83 -1.64
N ILE A 242 -19.31 6.52 -1.79
CA ILE A 242 -17.99 5.91 -1.60
C ILE A 242 -16.90 6.46 -2.54
N HIS A 243 -17.28 7.01 -3.69
CA HIS A 243 -16.36 7.66 -4.64
C HIS A 243 -16.23 9.17 -4.43
N ARG A 244 -16.98 9.74 -3.49
CA ARG A 244 -17.08 11.18 -3.22
C ARG A 244 -17.11 11.45 -1.72
N THR A 245 -16.26 10.76 -0.98
CA THR A 245 -16.09 10.90 0.47
C THR A 245 -14.64 11.26 0.77
N ALA A 246 -14.44 12.12 1.76
CA ALA A 246 -13.14 12.53 2.30
C ALA A 246 -12.21 13.29 1.33
N ALA A 247 -11.23 13.95 1.93
CA ALA A 247 -10.22 14.68 1.21
C ALA A 247 -9.24 13.75 0.47
N TYR A 248 -8.57 14.30 -0.54
CA TYR A 248 -7.48 13.65 -1.28
C TYR A 248 -6.41 14.68 -1.64
N LEU A 249 -5.18 14.21 -1.87
CA LEU A 249 -4.07 15.07 -2.29
C LEU A 249 -4.27 15.53 -3.74
N ASP A 250 -4.14 16.83 -3.99
CA ASP A 250 -4.32 17.43 -5.32
C ASP A 250 -3.14 17.10 -6.25
N ALA A 251 -3.31 16.08 -7.08
CA ALA A 251 -2.27 15.62 -7.99
C ALA A 251 -2.04 16.54 -9.22
N ASP A 252 -2.85 17.60 -9.38
CA ASP A 252 -2.62 18.67 -10.38
C ASP A 252 -1.77 19.83 -9.83
N ASP A 253 -1.51 19.88 -8.52
CA ASP A 253 -0.68 20.92 -7.89
C ASP A 253 0.83 20.60 -8.02
N PRO A 254 1.59 21.37 -8.83
CA PRO A 254 3.02 21.13 -9.01
C PRO A 254 3.84 21.31 -7.73
N ASP A 255 3.42 22.20 -6.82
CA ASP A 255 4.17 22.43 -5.57
C ASP A 255 4.04 21.22 -4.63
N LEU A 256 2.87 20.57 -4.63
CA LEU A 256 2.64 19.34 -3.88
C LEU A 256 3.51 18.20 -4.41
N LEU A 257 3.54 18.02 -5.74
CA LEU A 257 4.36 17.00 -6.39
C LEU A 257 5.85 17.24 -6.14
N ASN A 258 6.31 18.50 -6.21
CA ASN A 258 7.69 18.86 -5.90
C ASN A 258 8.04 18.57 -4.44
N TRP A 259 7.16 18.94 -3.50
CA TRP A 259 7.36 18.65 -2.08
C TRP A 259 7.48 17.14 -1.81
N ILE A 260 6.62 16.31 -2.39
CA ILE A 260 6.71 14.84 -2.25
C ILE A 260 8.05 14.33 -2.82
N ALA A 261 8.47 14.85 -3.98
CA ALA A 261 9.75 14.51 -4.57
C ALA A 261 10.94 14.91 -3.68
N GLU A 262 10.90 16.07 -3.03
CA GLU A 262 12.00 16.58 -2.20
C GLU A 262 12.00 16.06 -0.76
N SER A 263 10.84 15.66 -0.22
CA SER A 263 10.68 15.22 1.17
C SER A 263 11.52 14.00 1.55
N GLN A 264 11.92 13.20 0.55
CA GLN A 264 12.61 11.92 0.73
C GLN A 264 11.88 10.96 1.68
N ILE A 265 10.55 10.99 1.72
CA ILE A 265 9.76 9.97 2.44
C ILE A 265 10.02 8.57 1.88
N SER A 266 10.02 7.56 2.76
CA SER A 266 10.22 6.16 2.36
C SER A 266 8.99 5.54 1.71
N ALA A 267 7.81 5.92 2.20
CA ALA A 267 6.52 5.46 1.72
C ALA A 267 5.44 6.49 2.10
N ILE A 268 4.30 6.43 1.41
CA ILE A 268 3.11 7.24 1.74
C ILE A 268 1.91 6.31 1.90
N ALA A 269 1.09 6.54 2.93
CA ALA A 269 -0.15 5.82 3.14
C ALA A 269 -1.29 6.77 3.50
N SER A 270 -2.52 6.40 3.15
CA SER A 270 -3.72 7.16 3.49
C SER A 270 -4.84 6.21 3.93
N ASP A 271 -5.79 6.77 4.66
CA ASP A 271 -7.03 6.08 4.99
C ASP A 271 -8.10 6.16 3.88
N ASN A 272 -7.83 6.86 2.78
CA ASN A 272 -8.69 6.91 1.60
C ASN A 272 -8.35 5.85 0.55
N TYR A 273 -9.11 5.85 -0.55
CA TYR A 273 -9.02 4.81 -1.58
C TYR A 273 -7.77 4.89 -2.46
N ALA A 274 -7.23 6.08 -2.74
CA ALA A 274 -6.20 6.24 -3.77
C ALA A 274 -5.11 7.27 -3.43
N ILE A 275 -5.11 7.84 -2.22
CA ILE A 275 -4.30 8.98 -1.77
C ILE A 275 -4.65 10.28 -2.52
N GLU A 276 -4.69 10.24 -3.84
CA GLU A 276 -5.11 11.27 -4.78
C GLU A 276 -6.56 11.11 -5.27
N GLY A 277 -7.06 12.08 -6.04
CA GLY A 277 -8.38 12.04 -6.65
C GLY A 277 -8.39 11.19 -7.91
N VAL A 278 -9.31 10.23 -8.01
CA VAL A 278 -9.42 9.35 -9.19
C VAL A 278 -10.26 10.01 -10.28
N GLY A 279 -9.67 10.22 -11.46
CA GLY A 279 -10.38 10.72 -12.64
C GLY A 279 -10.80 12.19 -12.57
N VAL A 280 -10.13 12.97 -11.72
CA VAL A 280 -10.38 14.43 -11.55
C VAL A 280 -9.30 15.31 -12.20
N THR A 281 -8.19 14.72 -12.66
CA THR A 281 -7.06 15.37 -13.33
C THR A 281 -7.52 16.14 -14.58
N GLN A 282 -7.08 17.39 -14.74
CA GLN A 282 -7.50 18.28 -15.84
C GLN A 282 -6.48 18.43 -16.98
N ALA A 283 -5.49 17.54 -17.06
CA ALA A 283 -4.40 17.61 -18.04
C ALA A 283 -4.87 17.49 -19.50
N GLN A 284 -4.19 18.21 -20.40
CA GLN A 284 -4.41 18.16 -21.86
C GLN A 284 -3.30 17.36 -22.55
N GLY A 285 -3.66 16.54 -23.53
CA GLY A 285 -2.70 15.68 -24.26
C GLY A 285 -2.40 14.37 -23.52
N PRO A 286 -1.34 13.62 -23.90
CA PRO A 286 -0.93 12.41 -23.20
C PRO A 286 -0.52 12.72 -21.74
N HIS A 287 -1.22 12.09 -20.79
CA HIS A 287 -0.98 12.24 -19.35
C HIS A 287 -1.29 10.94 -18.62
N THR A 288 -0.86 10.83 -17.37
CA THR A 288 -1.18 9.71 -16.47
C THR A 288 -2.56 9.89 -15.85
N LEU A 289 -3.29 8.79 -15.67
CA LEU A 289 -4.60 8.77 -15.00
C LEU A 289 -4.50 9.12 -13.51
N LEU A 290 -3.35 8.83 -12.90
CA LEU A 290 -3.07 8.98 -11.47
C LEU A 290 -1.67 9.62 -11.34
N PRO A 291 -1.55 10.96 -11.37
CA PRO A 291 -0.25 11.62 -11.31
C PRO A 291 0.56 11.33 -10.05
N LEU A 292 -0.09 11.13 -8.90
CA LEU A 292 0.64 10.84 -7.67
C LEU A 292 1.18 9.40 -7.67
N HIS A 293 0.41 8.42 -8.15
CA HIS A 293 0.89 7.06 -8.36
C HIS A 293 2.07 7.02 -9.33
N HIS A 294 2.00 7.78 -10.42
CA HIS A 294 3.07 7.84 -11.39
C HIS A 294 4.34 8.47 -10.79
N LEU A 295 4.19 9.53 -10.00
CA LEU A 295 5.31 10.13 -9.28
C LEU A 295 5.90 9.13 -8.28
N CYS A 296 5.10 8.59 -7.38
CA CYS A 296 5.55 7.74 -6.28
C CYS A 296 6.08 6.40 -6.79
N LEU A 297 5.26 5.58 -7.44
CA LEU A 297 5.63 4.20 -7.79
C LEU A 297 6.63 4.18 -8.95
N PHE A 298 6.35 4.90 -10.03
CA PHE A 298 7.15 4.82 -11.25
C PHE A 298 8.42 5.66 -11.20
N LYS A 299 8.34 6.94 -10.79
CA LYS A 299 9.51 7.84 -10.82
C LYS A 299 10.39 7.72 -9.58
N LEU A 300 9.79 7.74 -8.39
CA LEU A 300 10.53 7.91 -7.13
C LEU A 300 10.83 6.59 -6.41
N GLY A 301 10.10 5.52 -6.72
CA GLY A 301 10.20 4.25 -5.99
C GLY A 301 9.62 4.36 -4.58
N VAL A 302 8.54 5.11 -4.38
CA VAL A 302 7.82 5.28 -3.11
C VAL A 302 6.59 4.36 -3.12
N PRO A 303 6.56 3.28 -2.32
CA PRO A 303 5.37 2.45 -2.18
C PRO A 303 4.19 3.23 -1.58
N MET A 304 2.98 2.82 -1.96
CA MET A 304 1.73 3.51 -1.61
C MET A 304 0.82 2.61 -0.79
N GLY A 305 0.27 3.12 0.30
CA GLY A 305 -0.65 2.41 1.18
C GLY A 305 -2.05 3.01 1.11
N GLU A 306 -3.05 2.18 0.85
CA GLU A 306 -4.44 2.62 0.68
C GLU A 306 -5.33 1.94 1.71
N MET A 307 -6.44 2.61 2.06
CA MET A 307 -7.46 2.07 2.97
C MET A 307 -6.95 1.74 4.38
N TRP A 308 -5.97 2.48 4.90
CA TRP A 308 -5.49 2.29 6.28
C TRP A 308 -6.51 2.82 7.29
N TYR A 309 -6.55 2.26 8.51
CA TYR A 309 -7.41 2.78 9.58
C TYR A 309 -6.62 3.69 10.52
N LEU A 310 -6.78 5.01 10.39
CA LEU A 310 -5.91 5.98 11.08
C LEU A 310 -6.60 6.76 12.22
N HIS A 311 -7.91 6.58 12.40
CA HIS A 311 -8.72 7.46 13.25
C HIS A 311 -8.27 7.49 14.71
N ASP A 312 -8.13 6.31 15.33
CA ASP A 312 -7.79 6.22 16.76
C ASP A 312 -6.38 6.74 17.04
N LEU A 313 -5.43 6.45 16.14
CA LEU A 313 -4.06 6.97 16.23
C LEU A 313 -4.06 8.49 16.08
N ALA A 314 -4.74 9.04 15.07
CA ALA A 314 -4.81 10.49 14.84
C ALA A 314 -5.44 11.22 16.04
N ALA A 315 -6.53 10.68 16.59
CA ALA A 315 -7.17 11.24 17.78
C ALA A 315 -6.23 11.24 18.99
N TRP A 316 -5.52 10.13 19.24
CA TRP A 316 -4.57 10.03 20.35
C TRP A 316 -3.40 10.99 20.19
N LEU A 317 -2.78 11.03 19.01
CA LEU A 317 -1.66 11.91 18.68
C LEU A 317 -2.03 13.38 18.91
N ARG A 318 -3.20 13.80 18.42
CA ARG A 318 -3.72 15.15 18.61
C ARG A 318 -3.95 15.51 20.08
N GLU A 319 -4.56 14.61 20.87
CA GLU A 319 -4.77 14.83 22.31
C GLU A 319 -3.44 15.02 23.07
N HIS A 320 -2.39 14.35 22.62
CA HIS A 320 -1.07 14.37 23.24
C HIS A 320 -0.11 15.40 22.60
N ARG A 321 -0.56 16.17 21.59
CA ARG A 321 0.27 17.10 20.81
C ARG A 321 1.53 16.42 20.23
N ARG A 322 1.34 15.23 19.67
CA ARG A 322 2.37 14.44 19.00
C ARG A 322 1.96 14.21 17.56
N THR A 323 2.93 13.95 16.70
CA THR A 323 2.71 13.70 15.26
C THR A 323 3.48 12.49 14.76
N ARG A 324 4.32 11.90 15.60
CA ARG A 324 5.32 10.87 15.27
C ARG A 324 5.16 9.66 16.17
N PHE A 325 5.50 8.49 15.62
CA PHE A 325 5.35 7.19 16.27
C PHE A 325 6.29 6.17 15.62
N LEU A 326 6.51 5.03 16.28
CA LEU A 326 7.11 3.86 15.63
C LEU A 326 6.05 3.19 14.76
N LEU A 327 6.36 2.93 13.49
CA LEU A 327 5.51 2.17 12.59
C LEU A 327 6.20 0.87 12.18
N THR A 328 5.46 -0.23 12.23
CA THR A 328 5.84 -1.52 11.64
C THR A 328 4.76 -1.94 10.66
N ALA A 329 5.10 -2.08 9.38
CA ALA A 329 4.13 -2.31 8.32
C ALA A 329 4.63 -3.23 7.19
N PRO A 330 5.26 -4.39 7.46
CA PRO A 330 5.63 -5.31 6.40
C PRO A 330 4.37 -5.87 5.70
N PRO A 331 4.37 -5.98 4.36
CA PRO A 331 3.33 -6.74 3.64
C PRO A 331 3.44 -8.24 3.95
N LEU A 332 2.47 -9.05 3.51
CA LEU A 332 2.66 -10.50 3.47
C LEU A 332 3.93 -10.84 2.71
N ASN A 333 4.73 -11.77 3.25
CA ASN A 333 5.85 -12.36 2.52
C ASN A 333 5.33 -13.39 1.50
N LEU A 334 4.62 -12.89 0.49
CA LEU A 334 4.03 -13.65 -0.61
C LEU A 334 4.74 -13.28 -1.92
N PRO A 335 5.71 -14.09 -2.39
CA PRO A 335 6.53 -13.75 -3.53
C PRO A 335 5.76 -13.48 -4.81
N GLY A 336 6.18 -12.43 -5.52
CA GLY A 336 5.73 -12.09 -6.86
C GLY A 336 4.37 -11.39 -6.95
N THR A 337 3.98 -10.71 -5.87
CA THR A 337 2.72 -9.94 -5.78
C THR A 337 2.93 -8.45 -6.01
N GLN A 338 1.98 -7.79 -6.69
CA GLN A 338 2.00 -6.34 -6.98
C GLN A 338 1.23 -5.51 -5.94
N GLY A 339 0.57 -6.16 -4.99
CA GLY A 339 0.00 -5.53 -3.81
C GLY A 339 -0.20 -6.58 -2.74
N SER A 340 -0.48 -6.16 -1.51
CA SER A 340 -0.59 -7.08 -0.39
C SER A 340 -1.45 -6.48 0.71
N PRO A 341 -2.40 -7.23 1.28
CA PRO A 341 -3.04 -6.84 2.52
C PRO A 341 -2.01 -6.85 3.65
N LEU A 342 -2.26 -6.05 4.67
CA LEU A 342 -1.42 -6.05 5.87
C LEU A 342 -2.17 -5.56 7.10
N THR A 343 -1.54 -5.76 8.26
CA THR A 343 -1.96 -5.19 9.52
C THR A 343 -0.84 -4.28 10.05
N PRO A 344 -0.79 -3.00 9.62
CA PRO A 344 0.23 -2.09 10.11
C PRO A 344 -0.01 -1.81 11.59
N VAL A 345 1.08 -1.65 12.35
CA VAL A 345 1.02 -1.35 13.79
C VAL A 345 1.80 -0.08 14.08
N ALA A 346 1.12 0.94 14.60
CA ALA A 346 1.75 2.11 15.20
C ALA A 346 1.94 1.90 16.70
N THR A 347 3.07 2.35 17.24
CA THR A 347 3.38 2.32 18.68
C THR A 347 3.88 3.70 19.14
N VAL A 348 3.29 4.22 20.22
CA VAL A 348 3.57 5.56 20.80
C VAL A 348 4.10 5.53 22.21
#